data_AF-A0A530LGX4-F1
#
_entry.id   AF-A0A530LGX4-F1
#
_cell.length_a   1.000
_cell.length_b   1.000
_cell.length_c   1.000
_cell.angle_alpha   90.00
_cell.angle_beta   90.00
_cell.angle_gamma   90.00
#
_symmetry.space_group_name_H-M   'P 1'
#
loop_
_entity.id
_entity.type
_entity.pdbx_description
1 polymer ?
#
loop_
_entity_poly.entity_id
_entity_poly.type
_entity_poly.pdbx_seq_one_letter_code
_entity_poly.pdbx_strand_id
1 'polypeptide(L)' 'NGLSLNVLPIAPRQVIAVAGFPKTAAAMQAAGCTVSTFEADALCIACEGGPTCLTRPVLRQ' A
#
# COMPACT_ATOMS: atom_id res chain seq x y z
N ASN A 1 2.94 2.10 -14.09
CA ASN A 1 3.42 1.80 -12.72
C ASN A 1 2.52 0.76 -12.06
N GLY A 2 3.01 -0.47 -11.93
CA GLY A 2 2.24 -1.61 -11.39
C GLY A 2 2.04 -1.60 -9.87
N LEU A 3 2.84 -0.84 -9.13
CA LEU A 3 2.82 -0.80 -7.65
C LEU A 3 1.70 0.05 -7.05
N SER A 4 1.00 0.85 -7.85
CA SER A 4 -0.01 1.80 -7.36
C SER A 4 -1.21 1.13 -6.69
N LEU A 5 -1.50 -0.14 -7.01
CA LEU A 5 -2.60 -0.92 -6.46
C LEU A 5 -2.15 -1.97 -5.43
N ASN A 6 -0.83 -2.13 -5.25
CA ASN A 6 -0.29 -3.07 -4.28
C ASN A 6 -0.27 -2.40 -2.91
N VAL A 7 -1.44 -2.36 -2.27
CA VAL A 7 -1.63 -1.79 -0.93
C VAL A 7 -1.92 -2.90 0.06
N LEU A 8 -1.45 -2.75 1.30
CA LEU A 8 -1.65 -3.71 2.38
C LEU A 8 -2.74 -3.21 3.34
N PRO A 9 -3.91 -3.86 3.40
CA PRO A 9 -4.91 -3.58 4.42
C PRO A 9 -4.49 -4.17 5.77
N ILE A 10 -4.48 -3.35 6.82
CA ILE A 10 -4.15 -3.77 8.19
C ILE A 10 -5.40 -3.87 9.09
N ALA A 11 -6.45 -3.13 8.76
CA ALA A 11 -7.76 -3.16 9.40
C ALA A 11 -8.82 -2.61 8.42
N PRO A 12 -10.14 -2.72 8.71
CA PRO A 12 -11.15 -2.07 7.89
C PRO A 12 -10.81 -0.59 7.67
N ARG A 13 -10.76 -0.18 6.39
CA ARG A 13 -10.41 1.19 5.98
C ARG A 13 -9.02 1.69 6.38
N GLN A 14 -8.12 0.85 6.85
CA GLN A 14 -6.73 1.24 7.16
C GLN A 14 -5.77 0.50 6.23
N VAL A 15 -4.99 1.25 5.46
CA VAL A 15 -4.13 0.69 4.41
C VAL A 15 -2.74 1.31 4.43
N ILE A 16 -1.74 0.48 4.10
CA ILE A 16 -0.36 0.90 3.87
C ILE A 16 -0.08 0.83 2.36
N ALA A 17 0.41 1.92 1.78
CA ALA A 17 0.71 2.06 0.36
C ALA A 17 2.15 2.53 0.12
N VAL A 18 2.67 2.31 -1.09
CA VAL A 18 3.95 2.88 -1.51
C VAL A 18 3.79 4.38 -1.79
N ALA A 19 4.75 5.20 -1.35
CA ALA A 19 4.82 6.62 -1.69
C ALA A 19 4.98 6.83 -3.21
N GLY A 20 4.68 8.03 -3.72
CA GLY A 20 4.80 8.34 -5.16
C GLY A 20 3.55 8.04 -6.02
N PHE A 21 2.44 7.56 -5.42
CA PHE A 21 1.15 7.37 -6.08
C PHE A 21 0.03 8.27 -5.53
N PRO A 22 0.13 9.60 -5.68
CA PRO A 22 -0.79 10.55 -5.05
C PRO A 22 -2.25 10.39 -5.51
N LYS A 23 -2.48 10.03 -6.79
CA LYS A 23 -3.84 9.79 -7.31
C LYS A 23 -4.49 8.58 -6.64
N THR A 24 -3.73 7.52 -6.41
CA THR A 24 -4.26 6.32 -5.73
C THR A 24 -4.52 6.60 -4.26
N ALA A 25 -3.59 7.27 -3.57
CA ALA A 25 -3.77 7.67 -2.18
C ALA A 25 -5.03 8.55 -2.02
N ALA A 26 -5.19 9.57 -2.88
CA ALA A 26 -6.35 10.44 -2.88
C ALA A 26 -7.66 9.69 -3.15
N ALA A 27 -7.68 8.76 -4.11
CA ALA A 27 -8.86 7.94 -4.38
C ALA A 27 -9.27 7.08 -3.18
N MET A 28 -8.31 6.47 -2.49
CA MET A 28 -8.56 5.69 -1.27
C MET A 28 -9.05 6.58 -0.12
N GLN A 29 -8.45 7.76 0.06
CA GLN A 29 -8.86 8.72 1.07
C GLN A 29 -10.28 9.24 0.80
N ALA A 30 -10.61 9.59 -0.45
CA ALA A 30 -11.95 10.00 -0.86
C ALA A 30 -12.99 8.89 -0.64
N ALA A 31 -12.57 7.63 -0.77
CA ALA A 31 -13.41 6.50 -0.43
C ALA A 31 -13.58 6.28 1.08
N GLY A 32 -12.88 7.02 1.96
CA GLY A 32 -12.97 6.90 3.42
C GLY A 32 -11.89 6.01 4.06
N CYS A 33 -10.78 5.74 3.37
CA CYS A 33 -9.66 5.01 3.94
C CYS A 33 -8.64 5.94 4.61
N THR A 34 -8.11 5.51 5.75
CA THR A 34 -6.87 6.05 6.31
C THR A 34 -5.69 5.39 5.59
N VAL A 35 -4.86 6.20 4.93
CA VAL A 35 -3.74 5.74 4.10
C VAL A 35 -2.43 6.18 4.74
N SER A 36 -1.62 5.20 5.15
CA SER A 36 -0.23 5.42 5.54
C SER A 36 0.69 5.07 4.38
N THR A 37 1.74 5.85 4.16
CA THR A 37 2.71 5.60 3.08
C THR A 37 4.11 5.33 3.61
N PHE A 38 4.89 4.57 2.86
CA PHE A 38 6.32 4.39 3.12
C PHE A 38 7.14 4.56 1.83
N GLU A 39 8.39 5.00 1.98
CA GLU A 39 9.35 5.11 0.88
C GLU A 39 9.80 3.72 0.45
N ALA A 40 9.71 3.42 -0.85
CA ALA A 40 9.86 2.07 -1.36
C ALA A 40 10.96 1.93 -2.43
N ASP A 41 11.71 3.00 -2.70
CA ASP A 41 12.71 3.04 -3.78
C ASP A 41 13.77 1.94 -3.66
N ALA A 42 14.23 1.65 -2.44
CA ALA A 42 15.23 0.60 -2.20
C ALA A 42 14.64 -0.82 -2.11
N LEU A 43 13.34 -0.97 -1.81
CA LEU A 43 12.72 -2.25 -1.45
C LEU A 43 11.79 -2.81 -2.52
N CYS A 44 11.05 -1.94 -3.20
CA CYS A 44 9.97 -2.31 -4.10
C CYS A 44 10.27 -1.97 -5.58
N ILE A 45 11.10 -0.96 -5.86
CA ILE A 45 11.36 -0.55 -7.26
C ILE A 45 12.29 -1.55 -7.97
N ALA A 46 13.27 -2.13 -7.27
CA ALA A 46 14.18 -3.11 -7.86
C ALA A 46 13.57 -4.51 -8.07
N CYS A 47 12.50 -4.85 -7.33
CA CYS A 47 11.90 -6.20 -7.33
C CYS A 47 10.39 -6.21 -7.61
N GLU A 48 9.81 -5.10 -8.05
CA GLU A 48 8.38 -4.92 -8.40
C GLU A 48 7.34 -5.40 -7.35
N GLY A 49 7.77 -5.71 -6.13
CA GLY A 49 6.92 -6.22 -5.06
C GLY A 49 6.51 -5.10 -4.11
N GLY A 50 5.21 -4.81 -4.02
CA GLY A 50 4.69 -3.84 -3.05
C GLY A 50 4.45 -4.44 -1.64
N PRO A 51 3.91 -3.66 -0.70
CA PRO A 51 3.73 -4.06 0.71
C PRO A 51 2.94 -5.36 0.92
N THR A 52 2.04 -5.72 0.01
CA THR A 52 1.34 -7.01 0.09
C THR A 52 2.26 -8.18 -0.29
N CYS A 53 3.15 -7.99 -1.25
CA CYS A 53 4.13 -9.01 -1.64
C CYS A 53 5.22 -9.21 -0.57
N LEU A 54 5.49 -8.17 0.23
CA LEU A 54 6.46 -8.21 1.33
C LEU A 54 5.91 -8.85 2.62
N THR A 55 4.62 -9.17 2.66
CA THR A 55 3.96 -9.65 3.88
C THR A 55 3.17 -10.93 3.65
N ARG A 56 3.06 -11.74 4.69
CA ARG A 56 2.21 -12.94 4.71
C ARG A 56 1.36 -12.94 5.98
N PRO A 57 0.11 -12.44 5.95
CA PRO A 57 -0.75 -12.40 7.13
C PRO A 57 -0.96 -13.80 7.71
N VAL A 58 -0.68 -13.97 9.00
CA VAL A 58 -0.84 -15.26 9.71
C VAL A 58 -2.23 -15.36 10.36
N LEU A 59 -2.77 -14.24 10.84
CA LEU A 59 -4.07 -14.15 11.49
C LEU A 59 -4.68 -12.77 11.20
N ARG A 60 -6.00 -12.70 11.06
CA ARG A 60 -6.80 -11.46 10.98
C ARG A 60 -8.02 -11.62 11.89
N GLN A 61 -8.47 -10.51 12.49
CA GLN A 61 -9.69 -10.43 13.29
C GLN A 61 -10.85 -9.90 12.46
#